data_AF-A0A957Z550-F1
#
_entry.id   AF-A0A957Z550-F1
#
_cell.length_a   1.000
_cell.length_b   1.000
_cell.length_c   1.000
_cell.angle_alpha   90.00
_cell.angle_beta   90.00
_cell.angle_gamma   90.00
#
_symmetry.space_group_name_H-M   'P 1'
#
loop_
_entity.id
_entity.type
_entity.pdbx_description
1 polymer ?
#
loop_
_entity_poly.entity_id
_entity_poly.type
_entity_poly.pdbx_seq_one_letter_code
_entity_poly.pdbx_strand_id
1 'polypeptide(L)'
;MTATSEIATYRQMFANMAGDIDNLLDGLPAEALLWKPFESSPWQGPAGRLGWLAAHAISSTYYLLHRAEWIMGRIDWSAVQGDEGSDEFGPANHDPAYLRARARRMVDFA
;
A
#
# COMPACT_ATOMS: atom_id res chain seq x y z
N MET A 1 -27.62 13.44 -8.49
CA MET A 1 -26.40 12.93 -7.85
C MET A 1 -26.84 12.19 -6.61
N THR A 2 -26.76 10.86 -6.58
CA THR A 2 -26.96 10.08 -5.35
C THR A 2 -25.88 10.50 -4.36
N ALA A 3 -26.27 10.87 -3.13
CA ALA A 3 -25.31 11.16 -2.08
C ALA A 3 -24.49 9.89 -1.80
N THR A 4 -23.23 9.91 -2.19
CA THR A 4 -22.28 8.84 -1.88
C THR A 4 -22.07 8.87 -0.36
N SER A 5 -22.32 7.74 0.33
CA SER A 5 -22.06 7.66 1.77
C SER A 5 -20.56 7.83 2.05
N GLU A 6 -20.21 8.25 3.26
CA GLU A 6 -18.80 8.38 3.66
C GLU A 6 -18.01 7.08 3.42
N ILE A 7 -18.62 5.93 3.70
CA ILE A 7 -18.06 4.60 3.40
C ILE A 7 -17.80 4.41 1.91
N ALA A 8 -18.74 4.81 1.05
CA ALA A 8 -18.56 4.69 -0.40
C ALA A 8 -17.45 5.63 -0.91
N THR A 9 -17.24 6.79 -0.27
CA THR A 9 -16.07 7.65 -0.54
C THR A 9 -14.76 6.96 -0.18
N TYR A 10 -14.65 6.35 1.01
CA TYR A 10 -13.43 5.62 1.41
C TYR A 10 -13.13 4.45 0.46
N ARG A 11 -14.14 3.65 0.10
CA ARG A 11 -13.98 2.57 -0.89
C ARG A 11 -13.46 3.07 -2.23
N GLN A 12 -13.99 4.20 -2.71
CA GLN A 12 -13.48 4.81 -3.94
C GLN A 12 -12.01 5.25 -3.79
N MET A 13 -11.62 5.78 -2.62
CA MET A 13 -10.21 6.14 -2.37
C MET A 13 -9.28 4.92 -2.42
N PHE A 14 -9.69 3.78 -1.85
CA PHE A 14 -8.91 2.55 -1.93
C PHE A 14 -8.82 1.99 -3.36
N ALA A 15 -9.94 2.01 -4.09
CA ALA A 15 -9.95 1.62 -5.50
C ALA A 15 -9.04 2.51 -6.36
N ASN A 16 -9.04 3.83 -6.12
CA ASN A 16 -8.15 4.78 -6.79
C ASN A 16 -6.69 4.48 -6.46
N MET A 17 -6.34 4.26 -5.19
CA MET A 17 -4.98 3.92 -4.77
C MET A 17 -4.49 2.63 -5.45
N ALA A 18 -5.33 1.60 -5.53
CA ALA A 18 -4.98 0.37 -6.24
C ALA A 18 -4.78 0.61 -7.75
N GLY A 19 -5.64 1.44 -8.36
CA GLY A 19 -5.48 1.87 -9.75
C GLY A 19 -4.19 2.67 -9.99
N ASP A 20 -3.83 3.56 -9.07
CA ASP A 20 -2.60 4.37 -9.14
C ASP A 20 -1.35 3.48 -9.04
N ILE A 21 -1.39 2.44 -8.20
CA ILE A 21 -0.31 1.44 -8.12
C ILE A 21 -0.24 0.61 -9.40
N ASP A 22 -1.37 0.15 -9.93
CA ASP A 22 -1.42 -0.60 -11.19
C ASP A 22 -0.83 0.24 -12.34
N ASN A 23 -1.17 1.54 -12.41
CA ASN A 23 -0.66 2.50 -13.39
C ASN A 23 0.84 2.77 -13.21
N LEU A 24 1.31 2.99 -11.97
CA LEU A 24 2.72 3.21 -11.66
C LEU A 24 3.60 2.04 -12.12
N LEU A 25 3.09 0.82 -11.95
CA LEU A 25 3.84 -0.40 -12.24
C LEU A 25 3.73 -0.83 -13.71
N ASP A 26 2.81 -0.24 -14.49
CA ASP A 26 2.57 -0.60 -15.89
C ASP A 26 3.80 -0.36 -16.77
N GLY A 27 4.24 -1.43 -17.44
CA GLY A 27 5.49 -1.44 -18.21
C GLY A 27 6.78 -1.15 -17.41
N LEU A 28 6.71 -1.01 -16.08
CA LEU A 28 7.86 -0.66 -15.25
C LEU A 28 8.78 -1.88 -15.07
N PRO A 29 10.07 -1.77 -15.43
CA PRO A 29 11.00 -2.88 -15.24
C PRO A 29 11.32 -3.06 -13.74
N ALA A 30 11.59 -4.30 -13.33
CA ALA A 30 11.76 -4.68 -11.92
C ALA A 30 12.86 -3.86 -11.22
N GLU A 31 13.96 -3.56 -11.92
CA GLU A 31 15.07 -2.78 -11.41
C GLU A 31 14.68 -1.32 -11.07
N ALA A 32 13.63 -0.77 -11.68
CA ALA A 32 13.17 0.57 -11.34
C ALA A 32 12.61 0.63 -9.92
N LEU A 33 12.15 -0.49 -9.35
CA LEU A 33 11.75 -0.57 -7.95
C LEU A 33 12.91 -0.36 -6.98
N LEU A 34 14.16 -0.52 -7.45
CA LEU A 34 15.37 -0.25 -6.67
C LEU A 34 15.75 1.23 -6.64
N TRP A 35 15.16 2.04 -7.53
CA TRP A 35 15.44 3.45 -7.62
C TRP A 35 15.11 4.15 -6.30
N LYS A 36 16.04 4.97 -5.82
CA LYS A 36 15.83 5.81 -4.64
C LYS A 36 15.45 7.20 -5.12
N PRO A 37 14.23 7.68 -4.82
CA PRO A 37 13.91 9.06 -5.08
C PRO A 37 14.86 9.91 -4.28
N PHE A 38 15.17 11.04 -4.90
CA PHE A 38 15.98 12.09 -4.32
C PHE A 38 17.45 11.79 -4.12
N GLU A 39 18.04 10.60 -4.09
CA GLU A 39 19.48 10.34 -3.73
C GLU A 39 20.53 11.47 -3.94
N SER A 40 20.46 12.27 -5.01
CA SER A 40 21.26 13.46 -5.30
C SER A 40 20.70 14.87 -4.92
N SER A 41 19.55 15.00 -4.25
CA SER A 41 18.89 16.26 -3.89
C SER A 41 19.57 16.93 -2.68
N PRO A 42 19.75 18.27 -2.71
CA PRO A 42 20.46 19.02 -1.68
C PRO A 42 19.70 19.15 -0.35
N TRP A 43 18.43 18.70 -0.27
CA TRP A 43 17.57 18.79 0.94
C TRP A 43 17.47 17.45 1.70
N GLN A 44 18.57 16.68 1.66
CA GLN A 44 18.88 15.27 2.05
C GLN A 44 18.78 14.65 3.45
N GLY A 45 17.91 13.63 3.65
CA GLY A 45 18.19 12.43 4.46
C GLY A 45 18.03 11.14 3.62
N PRO A 46 18.42 9.94 4.10
CA PRO A 46 18.32 8.70 3.31
C PRO A 46 16.87 8.35 2.92
N ALA A 47 16.60 8.22 1.62
CA ALA A 47 15.29 7.84 1.09
C ALA A 47 15.16 6.31 0.86
N GLY A 48 13.96 5.78 1.10
CA GLY A 48 13.60 4.41 0.77
C GLY A 48 13.48 4.19 -0.74
N ARG A 49 13.69 2.96 -1.22
CA ARG A 49 13.54 2.61 -2.64
C ARG A 49 12.07 2.69 -3.08
N LEU A 50 11.80 2.88 -4.37
CA LEU A 50 10.44 2.97 -4.92
C LEU A 50 9.58 1.75 -4.54
N GLY A 51 10.09 0.53 -4.69
CA GLY A 51 9.37 -0.68 -4.30
C GLY A 51 9.10 -0.76 -2.81
N TRP A 52 10.02 -0.25 -1.97
CA TRP A 52 9.81 -0.15 -0.53
C TRP A 52 8.70 0.84 -0.20
N LEU A 53 8.67 2.00 -0.86
CA LEU A 53 7.63 3.01 -0.66
C LEU A 53 6.25 2.49 -1.07
N ALA A 54 6.15 1.80 -2.21
CA ALA A 54 4.91 1.19 -2.67
C ALA A 54 4.43 0.09 -1.70
N ALA A 55 5.32 -0.83 -1.30
CA ALA A 55 5.02 -1.86 -0.32
C ALA A 55 4.53 -1.25 1.02
N HIS A 56 5.24 -0.24 1.52
CA HIS A 56 4.90 0.46 2.76
C HIS A 56 3.50 1.09 2.72
N ALA A 57 3.15 1.74 1.60
CA ALA A 57 1.84 2.36 1.43
C ALA A 57 0.70 1.32 1.51
N ILE A 58 0.88 0.16 0.88
CA ILE A 58 -0.10 -0.93 0.92
C ILE A 58 -0.23 -1.48 2.34
N SER A 59 0.88 -1.88 2.96
CA SER A 59 0.86 -2.48 4.30
C SER A 59 0.29 -1.56 5.36
N SER A 60 0.65 -0.28 5.32
CA SER A 60 0.16 0.73 6.26
C SER A 60 -1.35 0.92 6.13
N THR A 61 -1.90 0.79 4.92
CA THR A 61 -3.34 0.88 4.69
C THR A 61 -4.08 -0.28 5.37
N TYR A 62 -3.60 -1.51 5.22
CA TYR A 62 -4.11 -2.66 5.94
C TYR A 62 -4.01 -2.51 7.45
N TYR A 63 -2.85 -2.07 7.95
CA TYR A 63 -2.65 -1.82 9.37
C TYR A 63 -3.69 -0.84 9.93
N LEU A 64 -3.94 0.26 9.22
CA LEU A 64 -4.91 1.27 9.63
C LEU A 64 -6.36 0.75 9.60
N LEU A 65 -6.71 -0.06 8.60
CA LEU A 65 -8.02 -0.70 8.52
C LEU A 65 -8.21 -1.71 9.66
N HIS A 66 -7.24 -2.61 9.91
CA HIS A 66 -7.28 -3.50 11.07
C HIS A 66 -7.34 -2.72 12.38
N ARG A 67 -6.61 -1.61 12.50
CA ARG A 67 -6.68 -0.75 13.68
C ARG A 67 -8.07 -0.14 13.87
N ALA A 68 -8.76 0.24 12.79
CA ALA A 68 -10.14 0.69 12.86
C ALA A 68 -11.08 -0.43 13.34
N GLU A 69 -10.93 -1.65 12.82
CA GLU A 69 -11.70 -2.82 13.26
C GLU A 69 -11.45 -3.14 14.75
N TRP A 70 -10.21 -3.00 15.23
CA TRP A 70 -9.87 -3.14 16.64
C TRP A 70 -10.52 -2.06 17.51
N ILE A 71 -10.50 -0.79 17.09
CA ILE A 71 -11.20 0.31 17.79
C ILE A 71 -12.69 0.03 17.91
N MET A 72 -13.28 -0.63 16.90
CA MET A 72 -14.68 -1.06 16.91
C MET A 72 -14.94 -2.31 17.75
N GLY A 73 -13.91 -2.93 18.35
CA GLY A 73 -14.01 -4.14 19.15
C GLY A 73 -14.29 -5.42 18.36
N ARG A 74 -14.01 -5.42 17.05
CA ARG A 74 -14.29 -6.57 16.17
C ARG A 74 -13.14 -7.58 16.10
N ILE A 75 -11.93 -7.12 16.32
CA ILE A 75 -10.72 -7.96 16.33
C ILE A 75 -9.87 -7.67 17.56
N ASP A 76 -8.97 -8.60 17.88
CA ASP A 76 -8.00 -8.47 18.95
C ASP A 76 -6.76 -7.67 18.50
N TRP A 77 -6.00 -7.10 19.46
CA TRP A 77 -4.80 -6.31 19.12
C TRP A 77 -3.75 -7.15 18.36
N SER A 78 -3.66 -8.44 18.67
CA SER A 78 -2.74 -9.37 18.01
C SER A 78 -3.02 -9.54 16.50
N ALA A 79 -4.23 -9.20 16.05
CA ALA A 79 -4.63 -9.23 14.64
C ALA A 79 -4.35 -7.89 13.91
N VAL A 80 -3.86 -6.85 14.60
CA VAL A 80 -3.56 -5.54 13.99
C VAL A 80 -2.19 -5.59 13.31
N GLN A 81 -2.19 -5.92 12.02
CA GLN A 81 -0.98 -6.05 11.18
C GLN A 81 -1.20 -5.46 9.77
N GLY A 82 -0.11 -5.24 9.03
CA GLY A 82 -0.19 -5.02 7.58
C GLY A 82 -0.60 -6.30 6.84
N ASP A 83 -0.72 -6.23 5.51
CA ASP A 83 -1.13 -7.37 4.66
C ASP A 83 -0.17 -8.57 4.71
N GLU A 84 1.09 -8.32 5.03
CA GLU A 84 2.14 -9.35 5.05
C GLU A 84 2.82 -9.45 6.44
N GLY A 85 2.23 -8.88 7.49
CA GLY A 85 2.78 -8.94 8.85
C GLY A 85 4.23 -8.45 8.94
N SER A 86 5.12 -9.27 9.50
CA SER A 86 6.56 -8.96 9.62
C SER A 86 7.31 -8.94 8.28
N ASP A 87 6.72 -9.52 7.23
CA ASP A 87 7.33 -9.69 5.92
C ASP A 87 6.87 -8.64 4.91
N GLU A 88 6.30 -7.52 5.39
CA GLU A 88 5.77 -6.43 4.58
C GLU A 88 6.75 -5.83 3.55
N PHE A 89 8.05 -5.96 3.81
CA PHE A 89 9.14 -5.52 2.94
C PHE A 89 9.95 -6.68 2.34
N GLY A 90 9.39 -7.89 2.32
CA GLY A 90 9.99 -9.08 1.73
C GLY A 90 10.19 -8.95 0.20
N PRO A 91 10.08 -10.02 -0.60
CA PRO A 91 10.42 -10.00 -2.04
C PRO A 91 9.63 -8.96 -2.88
N ALA A 92 8.59 -8.36 -2.31
CA ALA A 92 7.74 -7.31 -2.89
C ALA A 92 8.46 -6.03 -3.34
N ASN A 93 9.65 -5.72 -2.81
CA ASN A 93 10.41 -4.54 -3.22
C ASN A 93 11.09 -4.69 -4.60
N HIS A 94 10.98 -5.86 -5.24
CA HIS A 94 11.65 -6.19 -6.50
C HIS A 94 10.71 -6.80 -7.57
N ASP A 95 9.43 -7.03 -7.26
CA ASP A 95 8.48 -7.67 -8.18
C ASP A 95 7.22 -6.78 -8.41
N PRO A 96 7.10 -6.14 -9.59
CA PRO A 96 5.92 -5.36 -9.95
C PRO A 96 4.62 -6.17 -9.97
N ALA A 97 4.65 -7.45 -10.38
CA ALA A 97 3.44 -8.28 -10.40
C ALA A 97 2.97 -8.60 -8.97
N TYR A 98 3.90 -8.84 -8.06
CA TYR A 98 3.59 -9.05 -6.65
C TYR A 98 2.95 -7.81 -6.00
N LEU A 99 3.51 -6.61 -6.24
CA LEU A 99 2.94 -5.36 -5.72
C LEU A 99 1.52 -5.09 -6.24
N ARG A 100 1.26 -5.35 -7.53
CA ARG A 100 -0.10 -5.27 -8.08
C ARG A 100 -1.07 -6.23 -7.39
N ALA A 101 -0.65 -7.48 -7.20
CA ALA A 101 -1.48 -8.47 -6.53
C ALA A 101 -1.82 -8.05 -5.08
N ARG A 102 -0.86 -7.46 -4.36
CA ARG A 102 -1.08 -6.90 -3.01
C ARG A 102 -2.08 -5.74 -3.03
N ALA A 103 -1.91 -4.79 -3.94
CA ALA A 103 -2.81 -3.65 -4.08
C ALA A 103 -4.26 -4.06 -4.41
N ARG A 104 -4.44 -5.13 -5.21
CA ARG A 104 -5.78 -5.66 -5.52
C ARG A 104 -6.47 -6.30 -4.31
N ARG A 105 -5.74 -7.11 -3.54
CA ARG A 105 -6.29 -7.69 -2.29
C ARG A 105 -6.76 -6.61 -1.31
N MET A 106 -6.13 -5.43 -1.33
CA MET A 106 -6.51 -4.30 -0.47
C MET A 106 -7.92 -3.80 -0.77
N VAL A 107 -8.31 -3.79 -2.05
CA VAL A 107 -9.65 -3.40 -2.47
C VAL A 107 -10.69 -4.41 -1.99
N ASP A 108 -10.37 -5.71 -2.06
CA ASP A 108 -11.27 -6.77 -1.56
C ASP A 108 -11.46 -6.72 -0.03
N PHE A 109 -10.53 -6.10 0.69
CA PHE A 109 -10.55 -5.98 2.14
C PHE A 109 -11.37 -4.78 2.66
N ALA A 110 -11.60 -3.72 1.85
CA ALA A 110 -12.23 -2.45 2.26
C ALA A 110 -13.70 -2.28 1.82
#